data_AF-A0A0C3ALL6-F1
#
_entry.id   AF-A0A0C3ALL6-F1
#
_cell.length_a   1.000
_cell.length_b   1.000
_cell.length_c   1.000
_cell.angle_alpha   90.00
_cell.angle_beta   90.00
_cell.angle_gamma   90.00
#
_symmetry.space_group_name_H-M   'P 1'
#
loop_
_entity.id
_entity.type
_entity.pdbx_description
1 polymer ?
#
loop_
_entity_poly.entity_id
_entity_poly.type
_entity_poly.pdbx_seq_one_letter_code
_entity_poly.pdbx_strand_id
1 'polypeptide(L)'
;MYSILLSLLLAIQFTAAIPVPLEAQFMSEPNQYAGYKAKFDEAKVEANRQIGNMQEVLKNPTDPRITQAFGPLATQDRKMHTIKQTVDKLATGTLKVHTSDPNVADDENHGIPINGYVPINVVGGDVQADPARFGSTFYTGDRADDKKFRAGTIIHEATHQLAFTGDHVGENDKRIIRGGRPLPEKIIENGGYAKDPIPNSDLAMGPRYTDLRANSPNMEYNADSYRVFAALCSRSLLKRALKQEDPVGYYLAKRQQCKPQPDYFKKKAEAKAAATKTSTAPPASSKQRETGTGTGNRRWSYE
;
A
#
# COMPACT_ATOMS: atom_id res chain seq x y z
N MET A 1 -27.77 -52.51 -29.87
CA MET A 1 -28.28 -52.12 -28.54
C MET A 1 -27.25 -51.20 -27.91
N TYR A 2 -27.70 -50.01 -27.51
CA TYR A 2 -26.94 -48.88 -27.00
C TYR A 2 -26.34 -49.16 -25.61
N SER A 3 -25.11 -48.69 -25.36
CA SER A 3 -24.83 -47.84 -24.19
C SER A 3 -23.40 -47.32 -24.23
N ILE A 4 -23.30 -46.10 -24.73
CA ILE A 4 -22.17 -45.20 -24.62
C ILE A 4 -22.07 -44.81 -23.14
N LEU A 5 -21.11 -45.38 -22.41
CA LEU A 5 -20.79 -44.92 -21.06
C LEU A 5 -19.96 -43.64 -21.15
N LEU A 6 -20.71 -42.55 -21.28
CA LEU A 6 -20.26 -41.17 -21.20
C LEU A 6 -19.60 -40.95 -19.84
N SER A 7 -18.27 -40.95 -19.82
CA SER A 7 -17.48 -40.56 -18.65
C SER A 7 -17.73 -39.08 -18.40
N LEU A 8 -18.64 -38.81 -17.45
CA LEU A 8 -18.95 -37.48 -16.94
C LEU A 8 -17.68 -36.93 -16.25
N LEU A 9 -16.85 -36.24 -17.03
CA LEU A 9 -15.84 -35.33 -16.51
C LEU A 9 -16.57 -34.22 -15.75
N LEU A 10 -16.69 -34.36 -14.43
CA LEU A 10 -16.95 -33.24 -13.54
C LEU A 10 -15.75 -32.28 -13.66
N ALA A 11 -15.81 -31.40 -14.64
CA ALA A 11 -15.09 -30.15 -14.62
C ALA A 11 -15.68 -29.34 -13.45
N ILE A 12 -15.13 -29.55 -12.25
CA ILE A 12 -15.31 -28.62 -11.14
C ILE A 12 -14.72 -27.31 -11.64
N GLN A 13 -15.58 -26.43 -12.13
CA GLN A 13 -15.21 -25.05 -12.32
C GLN A 13 -14.92 -24.49 -10.94
N PHE A 14 -13.65 -24.55 -10.53
CA PHE A 14 -13.15 -23.64 -9.52
C PHE A 14 -13.39 -22.25 -10.09
N THR A 15 -14.53 -21.66 -9.74
CA THR A 15 -14.68 -20.22 -9.75
C THR A 15 -13.54 -19.74 -8.88
N ALA A 16 -12.44 -19.32 -9.50
CA ALA A 16 -11.37 -18.65 -8.80
C ALA A 16 -12.05 -17.52 -8.05
N ALA A 17 -12.15 -17.65 -6.72
CA ALA A 17 -12.78 -16.64 -5.89
C ALA A 17 -12.05 -15.35 -6.24
N ILE A 18 -12.76 -14.42 -6.87
CA ILE A 18 -12.19 -13.10 -7.14
C ILE A 18 -11.81 -12.59 -5.75
N PRO A 19 -10.53 -12.30 -5.49
CA PRO A 19 -10.12 -11.82 -4.18
C PRO A 19 -11.00 -10.62 -3.84
N VAL A 20 -11.82 -10.77 -2.81
CA VAL A 20 -12.54 -9.64 -2.21
C VAL A 20 -11.44 -8.71 -1.71
N PRO A 21 -11.44 -7.41 -2.05
CA PRO A 21 -10.39 -6.48 -1.65
C PRO A 21 -10.38 -6.19 -0.14
N LEU A 22 -9.29 -5.59 0.35
CA LEU A 22 -9.21 -5.06 1.71
C LEU A 22 -10.41 -4.16 1.96
N GLU A 23 -11.23 -4.55 2.92
CA GLU A 23 -12.32 -3.74 3.39
C GLU A 23 -11.87 -2.80 4.50
N ALA A 24 -12.65 -1.73 4.69
CA ALA A 24 -12.46 -0.81 5.78
C ALA A 24 -13.79 -0.58 6.48
N GLN A 25 -13.80 -0.73 7.80
CA GLN A 25 -14.96 -0.49 8.64
C GLN A 25 -14.64 0.62 9.63
N PHE A 26 -15.28 1.77 9.48
CA PHE A 26 -15.15 2.85 10.46
C PHE A 26 -16.05 2.56 11.67
N MET A 27 -15.53 2.76 12.88
CA MET A 27 -16.29 2.60 14.11
C MET A 27 -17.14 3.84 14.41
N SER A 28 -16.69 5.01 13.94
CA SER A 28 -17.42 6.28 14.01
C SER A 28 -17.23 7.05 12.69
N GLU A 29 -18.31 7.60 12.15
CA GLU A 29 -18.31 8.39 10.91
C GLU A 29 -19.03 9.73 11.10
N PRO A 30 -18.41 10.72 11.75
CA PRO A 30 -19.03 12.02 11.94
C PRO A 30 -19.16 12.74 10.59
N ASN A 31 -20.36 13.21 10.24
CA ASN A 31 -20.63 13.88 8.97
C ASN A 31 -19.70 15.07 8.68
N GLN A 32 -19.25 15.80 9.71
CA GLN A 32 -18.34 16.94 9.58
C GLN A 32 -16.96 16.57 9.01
N TYR A 33 -16.60 15.27 9.00
CA TYR A 33 -15.33 14.76 8.47
C TYR A 33 -15.50 13.92 7.20
N ALA A 34 -16.62 14.04 6.49
CA ALA A 34 -16.88 13.30 5.26
C ALA A 34 -15.79 13.51 4.18
N GLY A 35 -15.17 14.70 4.12
CA GLY A 35 -14.05 14.96 3.21
C GLY A 35 -12.80 14.12 3.51
N TYR A 36 -12.50 13.89 4.80
CA TYR A 36 -11.39 13.02 5.21
C TYR A 36 -11.71 11.55 4.95
N LYS A 37 -12.96 11.12 5.18
CA LYS A 37 -13.41 9.79 4.78
C LYS A 37 -13.25 9.56 3.27
N ALA A 38 -13.62 10.52 2.43
CA ALA A 38 -13.43 10.41 0.99
C ALA A 38 -11.95 10.26 0.58
N LYS A 39 -11.03 10.96 1.25
CA LYS A 39 -9.58 10.76 1.03
C LYS A 39 -9.11 9.37 1.45
N PHE A 40 -9.64 8.84 2.55
CA PHE A 40 -9.36 7.47 2.97
C PHE A 40 -9.88 6.47 1.95
N ASP A 41 -11.13 6.59 1.51
CA ASP A 41 -11.74 5.69 0.53
C ASP A 41 -10.98 5.70 -0.81
N GLU A 42 -10.52 6.87 -1.27
CA GLU A 42 -9.66 6.98 -2.43
C GLU A 42 -8.32 6.24 -2.24
N ALA A 43 -7.68 6.43 -1.08
CA ALA A 43 -6.45 5.74 -0.75
C ALA A 43 -6.64 4.22 -0.62
N LYS A 44 -7.80 3.76 -0.13
CA LYS A 44 -8.17 2.34 -0.06
C LYS A 44 -8.23 1.70 -1.44
N VAL A 45 -8.77 2.40 -2.44
CA VAL A 45 -8.78 1.92 -3.83
C VAL A 45 -7.34 1.70 -4.34
N GLU A 46 -6.46 2.67 -4.10
CA GLU A 46 -5.05 2.54 -4.48
C GLU A 46 -4.36 1.42 -3.70
N ALA A 47 -4.56 1.30 -2.38
CA ALA A 47 -4.02 0.23 -1.54
C ALA A 47 -4.40 -1.16 -2.08
N ASN A 48 -5.68 -1.36 -2.41
CA ASN A 48 -6.17 -2.60 -3.00
C ASN A 48 -5.54 -2.92 -4.35
N ARG A 49 -5.31 -1.90 -5.19
CA ARG A 49 -4.55 -2.07 -6.43
C ARG A 49 -3.11 -2.53 -6.14
N GLN A 50 -2.45 -1.99 -5.11
CA GLN A 50 -1.09 -2.39 -4.73
C GLN A 50 -1.07 -3.82 -4.17
N ILE A 51 -2.05 -4.20 -3.34
CA ILE A 51 -2.21 -5.55 -2.79
C ILE A 51 -2.39 -6.59 -3.89
N GLY A 52 -3.25 -6.32 -4.89
CA GLY A 52 -3.38 -7.20 -6.05
C GLY A 52 -2.05 -7.38 -6.80
N ASN A 53 -1.26 -6.31 -6.97
CA ASN A 53 0.08 -6.43 -7.57
C ASN A 53 1.02 -7.26 -6.69
N MET A 54 0.98 -7.14 -5.36
CA MET A 54 1.76 -7.97 -4.45
C MET A 54 1.42 -9.45 -4.62
N GLN A 55 0.15 -9.82 -4.69
CA GLN A 55 -0.29 -11.20 -4.94
C GLN A 55 0.23 -11.74 -6.27
N GLU A 56 0.17 -10.95 -7.35
CA GLU A 56 0.73 -11.36 -8.65
C GLU A 56 2.25 -11.59 -8.59
N VAL A 57 2.99 -10.74 -7.86
CA VAL A 57 4.43 -10.93 -7.70
C VAL A 57 4.76 -12.19 -6.91
N LEU A 58 3.99 -12.50 -5.87
CA LEU A 58 4.19 -13.67 -5.02
C LEU A 58 3.92 -15.02 -5.73
N LYS A 59 3.33 -15.01 -6.93
CA LYS A 59 3.28 -16.19 -7.82
C LYS A 59 4.66 -16.58 -8.33
N ASN A 60 5.60 -15.64 -8.38
CA ASN A 60 7.01 -15.88 -8.67
C ASN A 60 7.87 -15.63 -7.42
N PRO A 61 8.19 -16.67 -6.62
CA PRO A 61 8.91 -16.50 -5.36
C PRO A 61 10.35 -15.99 -5.52
N THR A 62 10.91 -15.99 -6.74
CA THR A 62 12.24 -15.46 -7.04
C THR A 62 12.22 -14.03 -7.57
N ASP A 63 11.07 -13.34 -7.56
CA ASP A 63 11.01 -11.96 -8.02
C ASP A 63 11.88 -11.04 -7.13
N PRO A 64 12.79 -10.24 -7.71
CA PRO A 64 13.75 -9.45 -6.95
C PRO A 64 13.09 -8.40 -6.04
N ARG A 65 11.85 -7.99 -6.31
CA ARG A 65 11.12 -7.05 -5.44
C ARG A 65 10.87 -7.64 -4.04
N ILE A 66 10.77 -8.96 -3.93
CA ILE A 66 10.55 -9.65 -2.66
C ILE A 66 11.80 -9.51 -1.78
N THR A 67 12.98 -9.86 -2.31
CA THR A 67 14.24 -9.71 -1.57
C THR A 67 14.63 -8.24 -1.39
N GLN A 68 14.21 -7.36 -2.30
CA GLN A 68 14.37 -5.92 -2.14
C GLN A 68 13.56 -5.37 -0.95
N ALA A 69 12.34 -5.86 -0.72
CA ALA A 69 11.52 -5.43 0.41
C ALA A 69 11.90 -6.12 1.73
N PHE A 70 12.08 -7.45 1.71
CA PHE A 70 12.19 -8.30 2.91
C PHE A 70 13.58 -8.87 3.15
N GLY A 71 14.56 -8.59 2.29
CA GLY A 71 15.92 -9.10 2.43
C GLY A 71 16.16 -10.49 1.80
N PRO A 72 17.41 -10.96 1.83
CA PRO A 72 17.81 -12.20 1.13
C PRO A 72 17.15 -13.46 1.71
N LEU A 73 16.79 -13.46 3.00
CA LEU A 73 16.16 -14.61 3.63
C LEU A 73 14.70 -14.80 3.18
N ALA A 74 14.07 -13.81 2.56
CA ALA A 74 12.65 -13.85 2.20
C ALA A 74 12.27 -15.03 1.28
N THR A 75 13.23 -15.57 0.51
CA THR A 75 13.05 -16.72 -0.37
C THR A 75 12.99 -18.06 0.35
N GLN A 76 13.31 -18.11 1.65
CA GLN A 76 13.13 -19.33 2.46
C GLN A 76 11.64 -19.65 2.59
N ASP A 77 11.28 -20.94 2.44
CA ASP A 77 9.88 -21.40 2.39
C ASP A 77 9.02 -20.87 3.55
N ARG A 78 9.52 -20.95 4.79
CA ARG A 78 8.76 -20.48 5.96
C ARG A 78 8.46 -18.97 5.92
N LYS A 79 9.40 -18.19 5.37
CA LYS A 79 9.32 -16.72 5.30
C LYS A 79 8.42 -16.31 4.15
N MET A 80 8.61 -16.92 2.99
CA MET A 80 7.73 -16.77 1.84
C MET A 80 6.29 -17.13 2.20
N HIS A 81 6.07 -18.21 2.97
CA HIS A 81 4.75 -18.58 3.46
C HIS A 81 4.12 -17.48 4.33
N THR A 82 4.89 -16.94 5.28
CA THR A 82 4.42 -15.83 6.14
C THR A 82 4.09 -14.59 5.32
N ILE A 83 4.94 -14.22 4.34
CA ILE A 83 4.70 -13.09 3.44
C ILE A 83 3.40 -13.28 2.67
N LYS A 84 3.19 -14.46 2.06
CA LYS A 84 1.96 -14.80 1.34
C LYS A 84 0.73 -14.71 2.23
N GLN A 85 0.79 -15.33 3.41
CA GLN A 85 -0.32 -15.28 4.38
C GLN A 85 -0.69 -13.85 4.77
N THR A 86 0.29 -12.99 5.04
CA THR A 86 0.01 -11.58 5.37
C THR A 86 -0.58 -10.84 4.17
N VAL A 87 -0.08 -11.05 2.95
CA VAL A 87 -0.67 -10.43 1.75
C VAL A 87 -2.08 -10.95 1.47
N ASP A 88 -2.37 -12.23 1.73
CA ASP A 88 -3.72 -12.80 1.57
C ASP A 88 -4.68 -12.27 2.65
N LYS A 89 -4.19 -12.04 3.87
CA LYS A 89 -4.94 -11.32 4.91
C LYS A 89 -5.21 -9.88 4.53
N LEU A 90 -4.24 -9.18 3.94
CA LEU A 90 -4.47 -7.84 3.40
C LEU A 90 -5.49 -7.88 2.27
N ALA A 91 -5.44 -8.88 1.40
CA ALA A 91 -6.39 -9.02 0.32
C ALA A 91 -7.80 -9.20 0.86
N THR A 92 -8.02 -10.09 1.83
CA THR A 92 -9.36 -10.54 2.23
C THR A 92 -9.88 -9.98 3.55
N GLY A 93 -9.04 -9.26 4.30
CA GLY A 93 -9.32 -8.78 5.64
C GLY A 93 -10.17 -7.51 5.67
N THR A 94 -10.54 -7.13 6.89
CA THR A 94 -11.21 -5.85 7.17
C THR A 94 -10.35 -5.04 8.12
N LEU A 95 -9.87 -3.90 7.65
CA LEU A 95 -9.23 -2.89 8.50
C LEU A 95 -10.31 -2.15 9.27
N LYS A 96 -10.36 -2.35 10.58
CA LYS A 96 -11.17 -1.51 11.47
C LYS A 96 -10.47 -0.17 11.64
N VAL A 97 -11.17 0.91 11.36
CA VAL A 97 -10.70 2.29 11.50
C VAL A 97 -11.50 2.95 12.61
N HIS A 98 -10.85 3.64 13.54
CA HIS A 98 -11.55 4.25 14.67
C HIS A 98 -12.53 5.34 14.21
N THR A 99 -12.04 6.31 13.45
CA THR A 99 -12.82 7.45 12.96
C THR A 99 -12.16 8.05 11.72
N SER A 100 -12.87 8.89 10.98
CA SER A 100 -12.30 9.76 9.95
C SER A 100 -11.91 11.15 10.46
N ASP A 101 -12.07 11.42 11.76
CA ASP A 101 -11.57 12.64 12.41
C ASP A 101 -10.03 12.63 12.43
N PRO A 102 -9.36 13.57 11.74
CA PRO A 102 -7.90 13.61 11.68
C PRO A 102 -7.24 13.94 13.02
N ASN A 103 -7.97 14.52 13.98
CA ASN A 103 -7.38 15.01 15.22
C ASN A 103 -7.27 13.92 16.29
N VAL A 104 -8.09 12.86 16.23
CA VAL A 104 -8.12 11.84 17.30
C VAL A 104 -6.77 11.18 17.51
N ALA A 105 -6.10 10.77 16.42
CA ALA A 105 -4.78 10.14 16.54
C ALA A 105 -3.72 11.13 17.05
N ASP A 106 -3.79 12.38 16.59
CA ASP A 106 -2.85 13.42 17.00
C ASP A 106 -3.05 13.78 18.48
N ASP A 107 -4.30 13.89 18.95
CA ASP A 107 -4.66 14.18 20.34
C ASP A 107 -4.26 13.03 21.29
N GLU A 108 -4.50 11.79 20.89
CA GLU A 108 -3.99 10.60 21.61
C GLU A 108 -2.46 10.58 21.66
N ASN A 109 -1.80 11.19 20.65
CA ASN A 109 -0.35 11.41 20.60
C ASN A 109 0.07 12.81 21.11
N HIS A 110 -0.63 13.34 22.11
CA HIS A 110 -0.31 14.60 22.80
C HIS A 110 -0.28 15.84 21.88
N GLY A 111 -1.11 15.86 20.84
CA GLY A 111 -1.22 16.94 19.86
C GLY A 111 -0.10 16.93 18.81
N ILE A 112 0.73 15.89 18.75
CA ILE A 112 1.80 15.76 17.76
C ILE A 112 1.24 15.08 16.51
N PRO A 113 1.30 15.74 15.32
CA PRO A 113 0.77 15.18 14.08
C PRO A 113 1.42 13.84 13.71
N ILE A 114 0.60 12.84 13.42
CA ILE A 114 1.05 11.51 12.99
C ILE A 114 0.31 11.02 11.73
N ASN A 115 0.84 9.95 11.13
CA ASN A 115 0.22 9.31 9.97
C ASN A 115 -0.92 8.39 10.44
N GLY A 116 -0.58 7.45 11.30
CA GLY A 116 -1.51 6.52 11.90
C GLY A 116 -0.77 5.56 12.81
N TYR A 117 -1.55 4.78 13.54
CA TYR A 117 -1.06 3.70 14.37
C TYR A 117 -2.19 2.72 14.71
N VAL A 118 -1.81 1.50 15.11
CA VAL A 118 -2.72 0.48 15.63
C VAL A 118 -2.29 0.11 17.04
N PRO A 119 -3.09 0.44 18.07
CA PRO A 119 -2.86 -0.07 19.42
C PRO A 119 -3.02 -1.58 19.49
N ILE A 120 -2.07 -2.21 20.17
CA ILE A 120 -2.05 -3.65 20.38
C ILE A 120 -1.99 -3.91 21.87
N ASN A 121 -3.02 -4.57 22.37
CA ASN A 121 -3.19 -4.93 23.78
C ASN A 121 -2.98 -6.43 23.97
N VAL A 122 -2.49 -6.82 25.15
CA VAL A 122 -2.41 -8.22 25.55
C VAL A 122 -3.37 -8.42 26.73
N VAL A 123 -4.49 -9.08 26.50
CA VAL A 123 -5.53 -9.30 27.52
C VAL A 123 -5.64 -10.80 27.77
N GLY A 124 -5.32 -11.23 28.99
CA GLY A 124 -5.40 -12.66 29.35
C GLY A 124 -4.42 -13.58 28.58
N GLY A 125 -3.37 -13.01 27.97
CA GLY A 125 -2.43 -13.74 27.11
C GLY A 125 -2.78 -13.69 25.61
N ASP A 126 -3.97 -13.19 25.26
CA ASP A 126 -4.37 -12.99 23.88
C ASP A 126 -3.97 -11.61 23.36
N VAL A 127 -3.36 -11.59 22.18
CA VAL A 127 -3.00 -10.34 21.48
C VAL A 127 -4.23 -9.84 20.73
N GLN A 128 -4.65 -8.61 21.03
CA GLN A 128 -5.78 -7.95 20.39
C GLN A 128 -5.32 -6.64 19.78
N ALA A 129 -5.70 -6.40 18.52
CA ALA A 129 -5.48 -5.11 17.87
C ALA A 129 -6.78 -4.31 17.88
N ASP A 130 -6.68 -3.07 18.33
CA ASP A 130 -7.78 -2.11 18.30
C ASP A 130 -7.96 -1.51 16.90
N PRO A 131 -9.06 -0.78 16.63
CA PRO A 131 -9.21 -0.02 15.42
C PRO A 131 -8.02 0.92 15.15
N ALA A 132 -7.55 0.96 13.91
CA ALA A 132 -6.47 1.85 13.48
C ALA A 132 -6.91 3.31 13.64
N ARG A 133 -5.99 4.17 14.10
CA ARG A 133 -6.18 5.62 14.12
C ARG A 133 -5.32 6.24 13.03
N PHE A 134 -5.85 7.24 12.34
CA PHE A 134 -5.14 8.00 11.33
C PHE A 134 -5.14 9.47 11.73
N GLY A 135 -3.95 10.09 11.74
CA GLY A 135 -3.76 11.47 12.16
C GLY A 135 -3.81 12.47 11.01
N SER A 136 -3.64 13.76 11.31
CA SER A 136 -3.78 14.82 10.30
C SER A 136 -2.76 14.70 9.16
N THR A 137 -1.57 14.16 9.42
CA THR A 137 -0.53 13.97 8.39
C THR A 137 -1.00 13.02 7.29
N PHE A 138 -1.74 11.97 7.62
CA PHE A 138 -2.29 11.04 6.62
C PHE A 138 -3.20 11.75 5.62
N TYR A 139 -4.04 12.68 6.10
CA TYR A 139 -5.03 13.37 5.29
C TYR A 139 -4.48 14.58 4.50
N THR A 140 -3.20 14.90 4.67
CA THR A 140 -2.55 16.05 4.05
C THR A 140 -2.31 15.83 2.55
N GLY A 141 -2.51 16.89 1.77
CA GLY A 141 -2.20 16.92 0.33
C GLY A 141 -3.14 16.12 -0.56
N ASP A 142 -3.15 16.48 -1.85
CA ASP A 142 -4.04 15.91 -2.89
C ASP A 142 -3.28 15.48 -4.16
N ARG A 143 -1.94 15.50 -4.11
CA ARG A 143 -1.08 15.08 -5.22
C ARG A 143 -1.15 13.56 -5.39
N ALA A 144 -0.78 13.08 -6.58
CA ALA A 144 -0.74 11.65 -6.86
C ALA A 144 0.20 10.87 -5.94
N ASP A 145 1.26 11.50 -5.43
CA ASP A 145 2.17 10.87 -4.48
C ASP A 145 1.56 10.82 -3.07
N ASP A 146 0.83 11.85 -2.64
CA ASP A 146 0.09 11.84 -1.36
C ASP A 146 -0.90 10.66 -1.30
N LYS A 147 -1.56 10.35 -2.42
CA LYS A 147 -2.46 9.17 -2.53
C LYS A 147 -1.71 7.85 -2.34
N LYS A 148 -0.52 7.70 -2.92
CA LYS A 148 0.31 6.49 -2.76
C LYS A 148 0.86 6.38 -1.35
N PHE A 149 1.24 7.50 -0.75
CA PHE A 149 1.65 7.56 0.64
C PHE A 149 0.52 7.10 1.57
N ARG A 150 -0.70 7.62 1.39
CA ARG A 150 -1.87 7.15 2.14
C ARG A 150 -2.13 5.67 1.93
N ALA A 151 -2.10 5.19 0.68
CA ALA A 151 -2.26 3.77 0.38
C ALA A 151 -1.22 2.90 1.09
N GLY A 152 0.05 3.32 1.08
CA GLY A 152 1.13 2.65 1.79
C GLY A 152 0.93 2.65 3.32
N THR A 153 0.40 3.74 3.87
CA THR A 153 0.06 3.85 5.29
C THR A 153 -1.09 2.90 5.65
N ILE A 154 -2.16 2.83 4.84
CA ILE A 154 -3.25 1.86 5.03
C ILE A 154 -2.71 0.42 5.06
N ILE A 155 -1.81 0.08 4.13
CA ILE A 155 -1.19 -1.25 4.09
C ILE A 155 -0.36 -1.51 5.35
N HIS A 156 0.47 -0.56 5.76
CA HIS A 156 1.29 -0.64 6.97
C HIS A 156 0.40 -0.91 8.21
N GLU A 157 -0.58 -0.04 8.47
CA GLU A 157 -1.50 -0.20 9.61
C GLU A 157 -2.31 -1.49 9.55
N ALA A 158 -2.79 -1.87 8.35
CA ALA A 158 -3.51 -3.13 8.19
C ALA A 158 -2.66 -4.34 8.53
N THR A 159 -1.34 -4.32 8.30
CA THR A 159 -0.49 -5.44 8.72
C THR A 159 -0.34 -5.54 10.24
N HIS A 160 -0.30 -4.42 10.97
CA HIS A 160 -0.32 -4.46 12.43
C HIS A 160 -1.60 -5.12 12.93
N GLN A 161 -2.75 -4.68 12.41
CA GLN A 161 -4.04 -5.16 12.88
C GLN A 161 -4.32 -6.63 12.49
N LEU A 162 -3.97 -7.04 11.26
CA LEU A 162 -4.34 -8.36 10.73
C LEU A 162 -3.27 -9.44 10.96
N ALA A 163 -2.02 -9.06 11.11
CA ALA A 163 -0.88 -9.99 11.20
C ALA A 163 0.03 -9.75 12.41
N PHE A 164 -0.21 -8.71 13.22
CA PHE A 164 0.62 -8.34 14.36
C PHE A 164 2.10 -8.19 13.96
N THR A 165 2.32 -7.52 12.82
CA THR A 165 3.64 -6.99 12.45
C THR A 165 4.06 -5.91 13.45
N GLY A 166 5.31 -5.47 13.37
CA GLY A 166 5.82 -4.41 14.24
C GLY A 166 6.79 -3.49 13.52
N ASP A 167 7.12 -2.39 14.20
CA ASP A 167 7.98 -1.32 13.67
C ASP A 167 9.33 -1.23 14.36
N HIS A 168 9.42 -1.80 15.55
CA HIS A 168 10.60 -1.70 16.39
C HIS A 168 11.53 -2.88 16.14
N VAL A 169 12.81 -2.64 16.40
CA VAL A 169 13.87 -3.61 16.15
C VAL A 169 14.63 -3.86 17.46
N GLY A 170 14.90 -5.11 17.80
CA GLY A 170 15.81 -5.47 18.87
C GLY A 170 17.22 -4.97 18.55
N GLU A 171 17.82 -4.18 19.43
CA GLU A 171 19.11 -3.53 19.13
C GLU A 171 20.22 -4.55 18.83
N ASN A 172 20.22 -5.66 19.58
CA ASN A 172 21.27 -6.67 19.56
C ASN A 172 21.13 -7.70 18.43
N ASP A 173 19.91 -8.15 18.13
CA ASP A 173 19.66 -9.27 17.20
C ASP A 173 18.99 -8.85 15.90
N LYS A 174 18.73 -7.55 15.75
CA LYS A 174 18.06 -6.93 14.59
C LYS A 174 16.70 -7.57 14.27
N ARG A 175 16.07 -8.22 15.24
CA ARG A 175 14.75 -8.82 15.06
C ARG A 175 13.66 -7.77 15.10
N ILE A 176 12.71 -7.89 14.20
CA ILE A 176 11.44 -7.16 14.31
C ILE A 176 10.70 -7.63 15.55
N ILE A 177 10.31 -6.67 16.39
CA ILE A 177 9.52 -6.90 17.58
C ILE A 177 8.04 -6.85 17.18
N ARG A 178 7.40 -8.01 17.16
CA ARG A 178 5.99 -8.14 16.77
C ARG A 178 5.06 -7.47 17.76
N GLY A 179 3.93 -6.97 17.27
CA GLY A 179 2.83 -6.50 18.11
C GLY A 179 2.41 -7.51 19.18
N GLY A 180 2.21 -7.03 20.40
CA GLY A 180 1.82 -7.87 21.55
C GLY A 180 2.94 -8.73 22.14
N ARG A 181 4.19 -8.58 21.68
CA ARG A 181 5.35 -9.18 22.34
C ARG A 181 5.96 -8.21 23.36
N PRO A 182 6.50 -8.72 24.48
CA PRO A 182 7.29 -7.90 25.39
C PRO A 182 8.43 -7.22 24.65
N LEU A 183 8.62 -5.92 24.90
CA LEU A 183 9.78 -5.20 24.40
C LEU A 183 11.02 -5.71 25.14
N PRO A 184 12.12 -6.03 24.43
CA PRO A 184 13.38 -6.29 25.09
C PRO A 184 13.92 -5.00 25.71
N GLU A 185 14.88 -5.12 26.63
CA GLU A 185 15.49 -3.96 27.32
C GLU A 185 16.07 -2.92 26.36
N LYS A 186 16.56 -3.38 25.20
CA LYS A 186 17.20 -2.54 24.20
C LYS A 186 16.49 -2.64 22.85
N ILE A 187 15.83 -1.54 22.48
CA ILE A 187 15.11 -1.40 21.22
C ILE A 187 15.64 -0.22 20.42
N ILE A 188 15.55 -0.34 19.10
CA ILE A 188 15.60 0.78 18.19
C ILE A 188 14.15 1.10 17.84
N GLU A 189 13.62 2.16 18.46
CA GLU A 189 12.30 2.67 18.14
C GLU A 189 12.23 3.05 16.66
N ASN A 190 11.09 2.71 16.05
CA ASN A 190 10.86 2.86 14.62
C ASN A 190 11.97 2.21 13.75
N GLY A 191 12.66 1.20 14.29
CA GLY A 191 13.77 0.45 13.68
C GLY A 191 13.53 0.05 12.23
N GLY A 192 12.30 -0.37 11.96
CA GLY A 192 11.82 -0.99 10.74
C GLY A 192 11.46 -0.04 9.59
N TYR A 193 11.47 1.28 9.78
CA TYR A 193 11.01 2.21 8.73
C TYR A 193 12.06 2.48 7.64
N ALA A 194 11.60 2.39 6.40
CA ALA A 194 12.27 2.93 5.23
C ALA A 194 12.16 4.46 5.22
N LYS A 195 13.25 5.12 4.79
CA LYS A 195 13.40 6.58 4.81
C LYS A 195 12.29 7.31 4.05
N ASP A 196 12.03 6.92 2.81
CA ASP A 196 11.03 7.60 2.00
C ASP A 196 9.62 7.01 2.24
N PRO A 197 8.56 7.84 2.23
CA PRO A 197 7.17 7.40 2.39
C PRO A 197 6.64 6.56 1.21
N ILE A 198 7.30 6.60 0.05
CA ILE A 198 6.94 5.85 -1.16
C ILE A 198 8.23 5.29 -1.79
N PRO A 199 8.93 4.38 -1.10
CA PRO A 199 10.27 3.98 -1.50
C PRO A 199 10.20 3.12 -2.76
N ASN A 200 11.03 3.43 -3.75
CA ASN A 200 11.02 2.78 -5.06
C ASN A 200 12.39 2.23 -5.51
N SER A 201 13.38 2.36 -4.64
CA SER A 201 14.78 1.99 -4.82
C SER A 201 15.47 1.88 -3.45
N ASP A 202 16.64 1.24 -3.40
CA ASP A 202 17.42 1.11 -2.17
C ASP A 202 17.86 2.48 -1.61
N LEU A 203 18.16 3.43 -2.51
CA LEU A 203 18.46 4.81 -2.11
C LEU A 203 17.29 5.46 -1.38
N ALA A 204 16.06 5.27 -1.87
CA ALA A 204 14.84 5.78 -1.25
C ALA A 204 14.50 5.05 0.06
N MET A 205 14.91 3.79 0.22
CA MET A 205 14.75 3.07 1.50
C MET A 205 15.71 3.59 2.58
N GLY A 206 16.87 4.11 2.17
CA GLY A 206 17.90 4.59 3.07
C GLY A 206 18.76 3.47 3.67
N PRO A 207 19.91 3.84 4.24
CA PRO A 207 20.91 2.87 4.71
C PRO A 207 20.42 2.03 5.89
N ARG A 208 19.69 2.62 6.84
CA ARG A 208 19.16 1.91 8.01
C ARG A 208 18.24 0.75 7.64
N TYR A 209 17.24 1.00 6.80
CA TYR A 209 16.34 -0.05 6.33
C TYR A 209 17.07 -1.09 5.47
N THR A 210 17.99 -0.63 4.62
CA THR A 210 18.78 -1.51 3.74
C THR A 210 19.67 -2.45 4.55
N ASP A 211 20.32 -1.95 5.59
CA ASP A 211 21.11 -2.75 6.53
C ASP A 211 20.22 -3.70 7.34
N LEU A 212 19.09 -3.21 7.85
CA LEU A 212 18.13 -4.03 8.58
C LEU A 212 17.64 -5.21 7.75
N ARG A 213 17.18 -4.98 6.51
CA ARG A 213 16.68 -6.09 5.67
C ARG A 213 17.77 -7.08 5.29
N ALA A 214 19.03 -6.65 5.20
CA ALA A 214 20.14 -7.54 4.90
C ALA A 214 20.43 -8.49 6.07
N ASN A 215 20.26 -8.02 7.31
CA ASN A 215 20.74 -8.71 8.52
C ASN A 215 19.63 -9.28 9.40
N SER A 216 18.40 -8.76 9.32
CA SER A 216 17.31 -9.17 10.20
C SER A 216 16.85 -10.60 9.87
N PRO A 217 16.72 -11.46 10.89
CA PRO A 217 16.33 -12.84 10.66
C PRO A 217 14.81 -13.02 10.54
N ASN A 218 14.00 -11.94 10.53
CA ASN A 218 12.53 -12.02 10.55
C ASN A 218 11.80 -10.81 9.92
N MET A 219 12.35 -10.23 8.84
CA MET A 219 11.73 -9.10 8.10
C MET A 219 10.30 -9.33 7.63
N GLU A 220 9.84 -10.58 7.47
CA GLU A 220 8.44 -10.92 7.20
C GLU A 220 7.46 -10.44 8.29
N TYR A 221 7.96 -9.98 9.43
CA TYR A 221 7.15 -9.37 10.48
C TYR A 221 7.25 -7.84 10.55
N ASN A 222 8.03 -7.19 9.67
CA ASN A 222 8.11 -5.73 9.60
C ASN A 222 6.91 -5.19 8.83
N ALA A 223 6.12 -4.31 9.45
CA ALA A 223 4.97 -3.69 8.79
C ALA A 223 5.41 -2.86 7.58
N ASP A 224 6.53 -2.15 7.73
CA ASP A 224 7.05 -1.29 6.69
C ASP A 224 7.55 -2.05 5.45
N SER A 225 7.95 -3.31 5.59
CA SER A 225 8.32 -4.15 4.45
C SER A 225 7.16 -4.41 3.50
N TYR A 226 5.93 -4.48 4.01
CA TYR A 226 4.76 -4.60 3.15
C TYR A 226 4.43 -3.29 2.44
N ARG A 227 4.62 -2.14 3.10
CA ARG A 227 4.54 -0.82 2.44
C ARG A 227 5.59 -0.68 1.33
N VAL A 228 6.84 -1.05 1.60
CA VAL A 228 7.93 -1.06 0.61
C VAL A 228 7.59 -2.01 -0.55
N PHE A 229 7.15 -3.23 -0.26
CA PHE A 229 6.79 -4.21 -1.27
C PHE A 229 5.65 -3.71 -2.16
N ALA A 230 4.61 -3.12 -1.57
CA ALA A 230 3.49 -2.52 -2.29
C ALA A 230 3.94 -1.39 -3.23
N ALA A 231 4.84 -0.50 -2.76
CA ALA A 231 5.39 0.58 -3.57
C ALA A 231 6.23 0.05 -4.75
N LEU A 232 7.08 -0.97 -4.52
CA LEU A 232 7.87 -1.63 -5.57
C LEU A 232 6.99 -2.32 -6.62
N CYS A 233 5.91 -2.97 -6.18
CA CYS A 233 4.93 -3.64 -7.03
C CYS A 233 4.08 -2.66 -7.85
N SER A 234 3.91 -1.43 -7.36
CA SER A 234 3.06 -0.40 -7.96
C SER A 234 3.74 0.44 -9.04
N ARG A 235 5.03 0.23 -9.31
CA ARG A 235 5.73 0.87 -10.43
C ARG A 235 5.07 0.45 -11.75
N SER A 236 4.64 1.41 -12.56
CA SER A 236 3.96 1.09 -13.82
C SER A 236 4.87 0.23 -14.72
N LEU A 237 4.32 -0.88 -15.21
CA LEU A 237 4.97 -1.78 -16.18
C LEU A 237 5.51 -1.01 -17.39
N LEU A 238 4.86 0.12 -17.76
CA LEU A 238 5.30 1.00 -18.85
C LEU A 238 6.62 1.73 -18.54
N LYS A 239 6.83 2.22 -17.32
CA LYS A 239 8.11 2.86 -16.93
C LYS A 239 9.23 1.84 -16.77
N ARG A 240 8.90 0.56 -16.49
CA ARG A 240 9.84 -0.57 -16.45
C ARG A 240 10.25 -1.02 -17.86
N ALA A 241 9.28 -1.21 -18.75
CA ALA A 241 9.49 -1.55 -20.16
C ALA A 241 10.34 -0.50 -20.93
N LEU A 242 10.41 0.73 -20.41
CA LEU A 242 11.21 1.81 -20.98
C LEU A 242 12.62 1.95 -20.37
N LYS A 243 12.98 1.21 -19.30
CA LYS A 243 14.22 1.46 -18.54
C LYS A 243 15.11 0.25 -18.26
N GLN A 244 14.65 -0.98 -18.42
CA GLN A 244 15.47 -2.19 -18.23
C GLN A 244 14.96 -3.33 -19.11
N GLU A 245 15.86 -4.24 -19.48
CA GLU A 245 15.66 -5.50 -20.23
C GLU A 245 14.74 -6.49 -19.48
N ASP A 246 13.53 -6.07 -19.15
CA ASP A 246 12.40 -6.93 -18.84
C ASP A 246 12.00 -7.62 -20.16
N PRO A 247 11.48 -8.87 -20.20
CA PRO A 247 11.03 -9.47 -21.44
C PRO A 247 9.75 -8.76 -21.88
N VAL A 248 9.95 -7.64 -22.58
CA VAL A 248 8.95 -6.86 -23.30
C VAL A 248 8.05 -7.80 -24.12
N GLY A 249 8.60 -8.93 -24.59
CA GLY A 249 7.87 -10.01 -25.27
C GLY A 249 6.68 -10.59 -24.49
N TYR A 250 6.78 -10.85 -23.17
CA TYR A 250 5.68 -11.47 -22.42
C TYR A 250 4.44 -10.56 -22.36
N TYR A 251 4.66 -9.26 -22.16
CA TYR A 251 3.58 -8.28 -22.01
C TYR A 251 3.11 -7.69 -23.35
N LEU A 252 3.99 -7.55 -24.35
CA LEU A 252 3.57 -7.24 -25.72
C LEU A 252 2.79 -8.39 -26.35
N ALA A 253 3.14 -9.66 -26.09
CA ALA A 253 2.37 -10.81 -26.53
C ALA A 253 0.94 -10.81 -25.95
N LYS A 254 0.77 -10.48 -24.66
CA LYS A 254 -0.57 -10.30 -24.07
C LYS A 254 -1.33 -9.10 -24.65
N ARG A 255 -0.65 -8.01 -25.03
CA ARG A 255 -1.27 -6.90 -25.77
C ARG A 255 -1.65 -7.29 -27.19
N GLN A 256 -0.89 -8.14 -27.87
CA GLN A 256 -1.25 -8.65 -29.20
C GLN A 256 -2.48 -9.57 -29.16
N GLN A 257 -2.71 -10.25 -28.03
CA GLN A 257 -3.93 -11.03 -27.80
C GLN A 257 -5.16 -10.14 -27.54
N CYS A 258 -4.97 -8.93 -27.04
CA CYS A 258 -6.02 -7.92 -26.93
C CYS A 258 -6.00 -7.04 -28.17
N LYS A 259 -6.59 -7.49 -29.28
CA LYS A 259 -6.79 -6.62 -30.45
C LYS A 259 -7.56 -5.37 -29.98
N PRO A 260 -6.96 -4.17 -29.99
CA PRO A 260 -7.73 -2.97 -29.74
C PRO A 260 -8.83 -2.92 -30.80
N GLN A 261 -10.03 -2.52 -30.40
CA GLN A 261 -11.13 -2.30 -31.36
C GLN A 261 -10.59 -1.46 -32.53
N PRO A 262 -10.96 -1.76 -33.79
CA PRO A 262 -10.34 -1.14 -34.98
C PRO A 262 -10.34 0.40 -34.96
N ASP A 263 -11.25 0.99 -34.20
CA ASP A 263 -11.47 2.42 -34.05
C ASP A 263 -10.86 3.02 -32.76
N TYR A 264 -10.18 2.25 -31.91
CA TYR A 264 -9.69 2.69 -30.61
C TYR A 264 -8.80 3.94 -30.70
N PHE A 265 -7.84 3.95 -31.63
CA PHE A 265 -6.95 5.09 -31.82
C PHE A 265 -7.66 6.30 -32.44
N LYS A 266 -8.68 6.05 -33.27
CA LYS A 266 -9.52 7.08 -33.86
C LYS A 266 -10.37 7.76 -32.78
N LYS A 267 -11.06 6.97 -31.95
CA LYS A 267 -11.83 7.44 -30.78
C LYS A 267 -10.96 8.18 -29.76
N LYS A 268 -9.74 7.72 -29.51
CA LYS A 268 -8.80 8.39 -28.61
C LYS A 268 -8.33 9.74 -29.16
N ALA A 269 -8.07 9.83 -30.46
CA ALA A 269 -7.72 11.09 -31.12
C ALA A 269 -8.91 12.06 -31.14
N GLU A 270 -10.12 11.58 -31.43
CA GLU A 270 -11.36 12.35 -31.40
C GLU A 270 -11.70 12.85 -29.99
N ALA A 271 -11.54 12.02 -28.96
CA ALA A 271 -11.72 12.43 -27.56
C ALA A 271 -10.71 13.51 -27.13
N LYS A 272 -9.45 13.41 -27.58
CA LYS A 272 -8.43 14.43 -27.29
C LYS A 272 -8.73 15.75 -28.03
N ALA A 273 -9.22 15.68 -29.27
CA ALA A 273 -9.66 16.85 -30.02
C ALA A 273 -10.91 17.50 -29.40
N ALA A 274 -11.87 16.71 -28.90
CA ALA A 274 -13.05 17.20 -28.22
C ALA A 274 -12.73 17.89 -26.88
N ALA A 275 -11.79 17.35 -26.10
CA ALA A 275 -11.31 17.96 -24.86
C ALA A 275 -10.59 19.30 -25.09
N THR A 276 -9.97 19.48 -26.26
CA THR A 276 -9.31 20.75 -26.61
C THR A 276 -10.35 21.81 -27.00
N LYS A 277 -11.46 21.40 -27.65
CA LYS A 277 -12.56 22.30 -28.06
C LYS A 277 -13.46 22.78 -26.91
N THR A 278 -13.45 22.13 -25.76
CA THR A 278 -14.19 22.57 -24.56
C THR A 278 -13.43 23.58 -23.71
N SER A 279 -12.15 23.84 -24.01
CA SER A 279 -11.31 24.81 -23.28
C SER A 279 -11.31 26.23 -23.88
N THR A 280 -12.03 26.46 -24.99
CA THR A 280 -12.12 27.74 -25.70
C THR A 280 -13.52 28.37 -25.63
N ALA A 281 -14.17 28.32 -24.47
CA ALA A 281 -15.24 29.28 -24.16
C ALA A 281 -14.61 30.57 -23.62
N PRO A 282 -14.90 31.76 -24.18
CA PRO A 282 -14.25 33.01 -23.78
C PRO A 282 -14.66 33.44 -22.36
N PRO A 283 -13.75 34.10 -21.61
CA PRO A 283 -14.03 34.57 -20.26
C PRO A 283 -14.99 35.77 -20.30
N ALA A 284 -16.11 35.68 -19.57
CA ALA A 284 -16.88 36.85 -19.19
C ALA A 284 -16.11 37.63 -18.11
N SER A 285 -16.05 38.95 -18.29
CA SER A 285 -15.22 39.91 -17.58
C SER A 285 -15.53 40.07 -16.08
N SER A 286 -14.46 39.97 -15.28
CA SER A 286 -14.07 40.77 -14.10
C SER A 286 -15.09 41.23 -13.05
N LYS A 287 -14.80 40.89 -11.78
CA LYS A 287 -14.69 41.88 -10.69
C LYS A 287 -13.44 41.59 -9.84
N GLN A 288 -12.68 42.67 -9.58
CA GLN A 288 -11.45 42.74 -8.80
C GLN A 288 -11.58 42.19 -7.37
N ARG A 289 -10.48 41.65 -6.84
CA ARG A 289 -9.91 42.18 -5.59
C ARG A 289 -8.41 41.88 -5.48
N GLU A 290 -7.66 42.93 -5.22
CA GLU A 290 -6.24 42.94 -4.87
C GLU A 290 -5.95 42.20 -3.56
N THR A 291 -4.75 41.61 -3.46
CA THR A 291 -3.69 41.87 -2.46
C THR A 291 -2.97 40.60 -2.03
N GLY A 292 -1.65 40.72 -1.84
CA GLY A 292 -0.94 39.91 -0.85
C GLY A 292 0.11 38.94 -1.37
N THR A 293 1.25 39.49 -1.78
CA THR A 293 2.55 38.80 -1.83
C THR A 293 2.86 38.08 -0.52
N GLY A 294 3.31 36.82 -0.61
CA GLY A 294 3.78 36.05 0.53
C GLY A 294 4.69 34.91 0.11
N THR A 295 5.95 35.23 -0.18
CA THR A 295 7.07 34.29 -0.27
C THR A 295 7.23 33.55 1.06
N GLY A 296 7.17 32.23 1.04
CA GLY A 296 7.20 31.40 2.25
C GLY A 296 7.89 30.07 2.03
N ASN A 297 9.22 30.13 1.96
CA ASN A 297 10.15 29.01 2.02
C ASN A 297 9.95 28.23 3.33
N ARG A 298 9.64 26.93 3.33
CA ARG A 298 9.66 26.11 4.56
C ARG A 298 10.17 24.67 4.34
N ARG A 299 11.48 24.59 4.60
CA ARG A 299 12.26 23.55 5.27
C ARG A 299 11.45 22.45 5.96
N TRP A 300 11.72 21.20 5.58
CA TRP A 300 11.33 20.00 6.34
C TRP A 300 12.36 19.76 7.44
N SER A 301 11.90 19.61 8.67
CA SER A 301 12.66 19.09 9.81
C SER A 301 11.81 18.01 10.46
N TYR A 302 12.38 16.81 10.58
CA TYR A 302 11.83 15.65 11.28
C TYR A 302 12.60 15.49 12.59
N GLU A 303 11.87 15.24 13.66
CA GLU A 303 12.30 14.38 14.79
C GLU A 303 11.47 13.10 14.70
#